data_AF-A0A2P8DDH9-F1
#
_entry.id   AF-A0A2P8DDH9-F1
#
_cell.length_a   1.000
_cell.length_b   1.000
_cell.length_c   1.000
_cell.angle_alpha   90.00
_cell.angle_beta   90.00
_cell.angle_gamma   90.00
#
_symmetry.space_group_name_H-M   'P 1'
#
loop_
_entity.id
_entity.type
_entity.pdbx_description
1 polymer ?
#
loop_
_entity_poly.entity_id
_entity_poly.type
_entity_poly.pdbx_seq_one_letter_code
_entity_poly.pdbx_strand_id
1 'polypeptide(L)'
;MSRSISIWYKVGDTDVDLDTGYHHLLGTQQASMKFWSLPQLRKLGLRELTELGHLDPVYFSEAEGLAILEQELVLLEQNREQIPFDDELKTRWIHNLRFCLDMLKAETPPGAIPVLMIG
;
A
#
# COMPACT_ATOMS: atom_id res chain seq x y z
N MET A 1 -4.34 6.52 16.77
CA MET A 1 -4.96 5.75 15.67
C MET A 1 -3.87 5.03 14.89
N SER A 2 -4.13 3.80 14.45
CA SER A 2 -3.25 3.04 13.56
C SER A 2 -3.62 3.31 12.10
N ARG A 3 -2.65 3.23 11.20
CA ARG A 3 -2.91 3.23 9.76
C ARG A 3 -2.99 1.79 9.26
N SER A 4 -3.96 1.52 8.40
CA SER A 4 -4.27 0.18 7.92
C SER A 4 -4.43 0.12 6.41
N ILE A 5 -4.39 -1.09 5.87
CA ILE A 5 -4.69 -1.42 4.47
C ILE A 5 -6.04 -2.13 4.46
N SER A 6 -6.95 -1.65 3.62
CA SER A 6 -8.20 -2.34 3.30
C SER A 6 -8.18 -2.69 1.82
N ILE A 7 -8.53 -3.93 1.49
CA ILE A 7 -8.62 -4.38 0.10
C ILE A 7 -9.99 -5.02 -0.14
N TRP A 8 -10.56 -4.71 -1.29
CA TRP A 8 -11.85 -5.25 -1.74
C TRP A 8 -11.91 -5.20 -3.26
N TYR A 9 -12.89 -5.87 -3.84
CA TYR A 9 -13.23 -5.68 -5.24
C TYR A 9 -14.72 -5.38 -5.42
N LYS A 10 -15.05 -4.70 -6.52
CA LYS A 10 -16.43 -4.35 -6.86
C LYS A 10 -16.97 -5.23 -7.98
N VAL A 11 -18.17 -5.78 -7.77
CA VAL A 11 -18.96 -6.49 -8.80
C VAL A 11 -20.30 -5.78 -8.92
N GLY A 12 -20.47 -4.96 -9.97
CA GLY A 12 -21.60 -4.05 -10.06
C GLY A 12 -21.57 -3.04 -8.90
N ASP A 13 -22.67 -2.97 -8.14
CA ASP A 13 -22.80 -2.08 -6.97
C ASP A 13 -22.43 -2.74 -5.64
N THR A 14 -21.84 -3.95 -5.67
CA THR A 14 -21.47 -4.71 -4.47
C THR A 14 -19.96 -4.66 -4.25
N ASP A 15 -19.56 -4.20 -3.06
CA ASP A 15 -18.20 -4.29 -2.55
C ASP A 15 -18.01 -5.66 -1.84
N VAL A 16 -16.93 -6.36 -2.16
CA VAL A 16 -16.54 -7.63 -1.53
C VAL A 16 -15.18 -7.45 -0.86
N ASP A 17 -15.19 -7.30 0.46
CA ASP A 17 -13.99 -7.18 1.28
C ASP A 17 -13.19 -8.49 1.33
N LEU A 18 -11.87 -8.40 1.29
CA LEU A 18 -10.99 -9.55 1.51
C LEU A 18 -10.35 -9.49 2.89
N ASP A 19 -10.32 -10.63 3.58
CA ASP A 19 -9.66 -10.75 4.87
C ASP A 19 -8.14 -10.84 4.71
N THR A 20 -7.43 -9.82 5.18
CA THR A 20 -5.98 -9.73 5.13
C THR A 20 -5.29 -10.28 6.38
N GLY A 21 -6.06 -10.77 7.37
CA GLY A 21 -5.54 -11.22 8.66
C GLY A 21 -4.77 -10.09 9.34
N TYR A 22 -3.50 -10.34 9.72
CA TYR A 22 -2.64 -9.34 10.37
C TYR A 22 -1.85 -8.46 9.38
N HIS A 23 -1.96 -8.70 8.07
CA HIS A 23 -1.21 -7.97 7.05
C HIS A 23 -1.77 -6.58 6.74
N HIS A 24 -2.93 -6.20 7.29
CA HIS A 24 -3.46 -4.84 7.13
C HIS A 24 -2.64 -3.75 7.84
N LEU A 25 -1.77 -4.06 8.81
CA LEU A 25 -1.22 -3.03 9.70
C LEU A 25 -0.02 -2.28 9.09
N LEU A 26 -0.09 -0.95 9.05
CA LEU A 26 1.01 -0.03 8.72
C LEU A 26 1.47 0.81 9.93
N GLY A 27 1.25 0.28 11.13
CA GLY A 27 1.71 0.88 12.38
C GLY A 27 0.87 2.06 12.84
N THR A 28 1.43 2.91 13.69
CA THR A 28 0.75 4.13 14.15
C THR A 28 0.69 5.16 13.02
N GLN A 29 -0.37 5.97 12.99
CA GLN A 29 -0.52 7.02 11.99
C GLN A 29 0.71 7.95 11.93
N GLN A 30 1.24 8.34 13.10
CA GLN A 30 2.44 9.19 13.19
C GLN A 30 3.69 8.53 12.59
N ALA A 31 3.94 7.24 12.88
CA ALA A 31 5.10 6.53 12.35
C ALA A 31 4.97 6.33 10.84
N SER A 32 3.76 5.98 10.38
CA SER A 32 3.46 5.80 8.96
C SER A 32 3.67 7.11 8.19
N MET A 33 3.05 8.22 8.64
CA MET A 33 3.22 9.53 8.02
C MET A 33 4.70 9.96 7.96
N LYS A 34 5.46 9.74 9.05
CA LYS A 34 6.89 10.07 9.09
C LYS A 34 7.69 9.33 8.02
N PHE A 35 7.39 8.05 7.80
CA PHE A 35 8.06 7.25 6.77
C PHE A 35 7.68 7.71 5.36
N TRP A 36 6.39 7.84 5.07
CA TRP A 36 5.92 8.23 3.74
C TRP A 36 6.29 9.68 3.37
N SER A 37 6.54 10.53 4.36
CA SER A 37 7.04 11.90 4.17
C SER A 37 8.54 12.01 3.92
N LEU A 38 9.30 10.89 3.94
CA LEU A 38 10.75 10.93 3.74
C LEU A 38 11.07 11.47 2.33
N PRO A 39 11.84 12.58 2.21
CA PRO A 39 12.18 13.16 0.90
C PRO A 39 12.93 12.18 -0.02
N GLN A 40 13.63 11.21 0.55
CA GLN A 40 14.32 10.15 -0.18
C GLN A 40 13.35 9.30 -1.02
N LEU A 41 12.12 9.05 -0.55
CA LEU A 41 11.16 8.22 -1.29
C LEU A 41 10.78 8.85 -2.63
N ARG A 42 10.53 10.17 -2.65
CA ARG A 42 10.29 10.91 -3.90
C ARG A 42 11.50 10.91 -4.83
N LYS A 43 12.72 10.96 -4.28
CA LYS A 43 13.97 10.86 -5.05
C LYS A 43 14.16 9.48 -5.67
N LEU A 44 13.64 8.42 -5.03
CA LEU A 44 13.60 7.07 -5.58
C LEU A 44 12.56 6.89 -6.70
N GLY A 45 11.68 7.88 -6.89
CA GLY A 45 10.63 7.86 -7.91
C GLY A 45 9.25 7.47 -7.41
N LEU A 46 9.06 7.29 -6.10
CA LEU A 46 7.73 7.09 -5.52
C LEU A 46 6.90 8.36 -5.65
N ARG A 47 5.62 8.20 -6.01
CA ARG A 47 4.64 9.27 -6.20
C ARG A 47 3.49 9.05 -5.23
N GLU A 48 2.65 8.05 -5.49
CA GLU A 48 1.38 7.82 -4.80
C GLU A 48 1.58 7.39 -3.34
N LEU A 49 2.53 6.47 -3.06
CA LEU A 49 2.81 6.08 -1.68
C LEU A 49 3.36 7.23 -0.83
N THR A 50 3.99 8.24 -1.44
CA THR A 50 4.46 9.41 -0.68
C THR A 50 3.33 10.33 -0.25
N GLU A 51 2.17 10.25 -0.90
CA GLU A 51 1.00 11.02 -0.51
C GLU A 51 0.45 10.58 0.85
N LEU A 52 0.75 9.36 1.33
CA LEU A 52 0.46 8.93 2.70
C LEU A 52 1.15 9.77 3.77
N GLY A 53 2.17 10.57 3.41
CA GLY A 53 2.75 11.56 4.31
C GLY A 53 1.80 12.73 4.65
N HIS A 54 0.78 12.95 3.82
CA HIS A 54 -0.06 14.15 3.82
C HIS A 54 -1.56 13.87 3.71
N LEU A 55 -1.92 12.73 3.10
CA LEU A 55 -3.28 12.28 2.86
C LEU A 55 -3.58 11.04 3.70
N ASP A 56 -4.86 10.93 4.03
CA ASP A 56 -5.43 9.82 4.77
C ASP A 56 -6.95 9.81 4.49
N PRO A 57 -7.47 8.91 3.62
CA PRO A 57 -6.80 7.77 3.00
C PRO A 57 -6.18 8.04 1.60
N VAL A 58 -5.39 7.08 1.09
CA VAL A 58 -4.91 6.99 -0.31
C VAL A 58 -5.49 5.74 -0.98
N TYR A 59 -5.91 5.85 -2.24
CA TYR A 59 -6.56 4.77 -2.99
C TYR A 59 -5.75 4.33 -4.21
N PHE A 60 -5.69 3.02 -4.43
CA PHE A 60 -5.18 2.37 -5.63
C PHE A 60 -6.30 1.47 -6.17
N SER A 61 -6.97 1.91 -7.22
CA SER A 61 -8.08 1.17 -7.83
C SER A 61 -7.78 0.85 -9.29
N GLU A 62 -8.51 -0.14 -9.81
CA GLU A 62 -8.39 -0.61 -11.19
C GLU A 62 -6.97 -1.11 -11.53
N ALA A 63 -6.78 -1.56 -12.76
CA ALA A 63 -5.49 -2.12 -13.19
C ALA A 63 -4.36 -1.09 -13.14
N GLU A 64 -4.64 0.18 -13.47
CA GLU A 64 -3.64 1.24 -13.51
C GLU A 64 -3.13 1.60 -12.11
N GLY A 65 -4.03 1.80 -11.14
CA GLY A 65 -3.65 2.11 -9.77
C GLY A 65 -2.82 0.99 -9.14
N LEU A 66 -3.21 -0.27 -9.37
CA LEU A 66 -2.44 -1.42 -8.88
C LEU A 66 -1.08 -1.56 -9.56
N ALA A 67 -0.97 -1.22 -10.85
CA ALA A 67 0.32 -1.24 -11.56
C ALA A 67 1.27 -0.16 -11.03
N ILE A 68 0.77 1.03 -10.70
CA ILE A 68 1.56 2.08 -10.04
C ILE A 68 2.05 1.59 -8.68
N LEU A 69 1.16 1.05 -7.84
CA LEU A 69 1.53 0.50 -6.53
C LEU A 69 2.60 -0.58 -6.66
N GLU A 70 2.45 -1.49 -7.62
CA GLU A 70 3.41 -2.56 -7.86
C GLU A 70 4.80 -2.01 -8.21
N GLN A 71 4.87 -1.02 -9.11
CA GLN A 71 6.13 -0.38 -9.49
C GLN A 71 6.78 0.32 -8.29
N GLU A 72 6.00 1.04 -7.49
CA GLU A 72 6.51 1.71 -6.29
C GLU A 72 6.99 0.73 -5.22
N LEU A 73 6.30 -0.41 -5.05
CA LEU A 73 6.76 -1.47 -4.15
C LEU A 73 8.06 -2.10 -4.63
N VAL A 74 8.23 -2.32 -5.94
CA VAL A 74 9.51 -2.79 -6.51
C VAL A 74 10.64 -1.80 -6.20
N LEU A 75 10.40 -0.50 -6.37
CA LEU A 75 11.39 0.53 -6.03
C LEU A 75 11.74 0.53 -4.54
N LEU A 76 10.75 0.37 -3.66
CA LEU A 76 10.97 0.24 -2.22
C LEU A 76 11.79 -0.99 -1.86
N GLU A 77 11.46 -2.15 -2.43
CA GLU A 77 12.16 -3.42 -2.18
C GLU A 77 13.62 -3.33 -2.63
N GLN A 78 13.87 -2.80 -3.84
CA GLN A 78 15.21 -2.65 -4.40
C GLN A 78 16.09 -1.65 -3.65
N ASN A 79 15.50 -0.62 -3.03
CA ASN A 79 16.23 0.45 -2.36
C ASN A 79 16.06 0.42 -0.83
N ARG A 80 15.49 -0.66 -0.27
CA ARG A 80 15.11 -0.77 1.14
C ARG A 80 16.23 -0.40 2.11
N GLU A 81 17.45 -0.84 1.83
CA GLU A 81 18.63 -0.62 2.68
C GLU A 81 19.05 0.86 2.71
N GLN A 82 18.74 1.63 1.66
CA GLN A 82 19.11 3.03 1.52
C GLN A 82 18.10 3.98 2.20
N ILE A 83 16.93 3.48 2.62
CA ILE A 83 15.89 4.28 3.26
C ILE A 83 16.25 4.45 4.75
N PRO A 84 16.47 5.69 5.24
CA PRO A 84 16.90 5.96 6.61
C PRO A 84 15.71 5.90 7.58
N PHE A 85 15.20 4.69 7.81
CA PHE A 85 14.11 4.41 8.72
C PHE A 85 14.34 3.09 9.45
N ASP A 86 13.55 2.85 10.50
CA ASP A 86 13.59 1.60 11.26
C ASP A 86 13.43 0.38 10.34
N ASP A 87 14.39 -0.54 10.41
CA ASP A 87 14.53 -1.63 9.45
C ASP A 87 13.42 -2.68 9.60
N GLU A 88 13.00 -2.94 10.83
CA GLU A 88 11.91 -3.86 11.13
C GLU A 88 10.57 -3.30 10.63
N LEU A 89 10.29 -2.03 10.94
CA LEU A 89 9.05 -1.37 10.51
C LEU A 89 8.96 -1.29 8.98
N LYS A 90 10.00 -0.80 8.31
CA LYS A 90 9.96 -0.65 6.84
C LYS A 90 9.83 -2.00 6.16
N THR A 91 10.53 -3.03 6.64
CA THR A 91 10.46 -4.39 6.09
C THR A 91 9.06 -4.96 6.25
N ARG A 92 8.47 -4.83 7.44
CA ARG A 92 7.11 -5.30 7.71
C ARG A 92 6.07 -4.57 6.85
N TRP A 93 6.19 -3.26 6.68
CA TRP A 93 5.23 -2.48 5.89
C TRP A 93 5.30 -2.79 4.40
N ILE A 94 6.51 -2.93 3.84
CA ILE A 94 6.69 -3.36 2.45
C ILE A 94 6.10 -4.75 2.25
N HIS A 95 6.39 -5.69 3.16
CA HIS A 95 5.84 -7.05 3.12
C HIS A 95 4.31 -7.06 3.16
N ASN A 96 3.71 -6.27 4.05
CA ASN A 96 2.26 -6.16 4.21
C ASN A 96 1.60 -5.59 2.95
N LEU A 97 2.15 -4.53 2.36
CA LEU A 97 1.66 -3.96 1.10
C LEU A 97 1.76 -4.96 -0.05
N ARG A 98 2.89 -5.68 -0.16
CA ARG A 98 3.08 -6.72 -1.17
C ARG A 98 2.05 -7.83 -1.02
N PHE A 99 1.87 -8.34 0.20
CA PHE A 99 0.89 -9.38 0.49
C PHE A 99 -0.53 -8.96 0.11
N CYS A 100 -0.96 -7.75 0.51
CA CYS A 100 -2.29 -7.24 0.20
C CYS A 100 -2.49 -7.01 -1.30
N LEU A 101 -1.49 -6.51 -2.01
CA LEU A 101 -1.53 -6.35 -3.47
C LEU A 101 -1.66 -7.71 -4.17
N ASP A 102 -0.84 -8.67 -3.79
CA ASP A 102 -0.82 -10.01 -4.41
C ASP A 102 -2.14 -10.75 -4.14
N MET A 103 -2.66 -10.67 -2.91
CA MET A 103 -3.97 -11.21 -2.54
C MET A 103 -5.08 -10.56 -3.36
N LEU A 104 -5.12 -9.23 -3.45
CA LEU A 104 -6.14 -8.52 -4.21
C LEU A 104 -6.12 -8.93 -5.69
N LYS A 105 -4.94 -9.04 -6.28
CA LYS A 105 -4.79 -9.50 -7.68
C LYS A 105 -5.24 -10.95 -7.87
N ALA A 106 -4.97 -11.83 -6.91
CA ALA A 106 -5.33 -13.25 -7.00
C ALA A 106 -6.84 -13.48 -6.84
N GLU A 107 -7.48 -12.75 -5.94
CA GLU A 107 -8.88 -12.96 -5.56
C GLU A 107 -9.87 -12.14 -6.40
N THR A 108 -9.42 -11.10 -7.11
CA THR A 108 -10.31 -10.28 -7.93
C THR A 108 -10.75 -11.04 -9.19
N PRO A 109 -12.05 -11.33 -9.36
CA PRO A 109 -12.53 -12.05 -10.54
C PRO A 109 -12.47 -11.17 -11.81
N PRO A 110 -12.40 -11.78 -13.01
CA PRO A 110 -12.43 -11.03 -14.26
C PRO A 110 -13.66 -10.11 -14.36
N GLY A 111 -13.43 -8.84 -14.71
CA GLY A 111 -14.49 -7.84 -14.84
C GLY A 111 -14.88 -7.13 -13.53
N ALA A 112 -14.33 -7.54 -12.39
CA ALA A 112 -14.44 -6.78 -11.15
C ALA A 112 -13.40 -5.66 -11.08
N ILE A 113 -13.70 -4.63 -10.28
CA ILE A 113 -12.79 -3.50 -10.05
C ILE A 113 -12.08 -3.71 -8.71
N PRO A 114 -10.77 -4.01 -8.70
CA PRO A 114 -10.02 -4.12 -7.46
C PRO A 114 -9.77 -2.75 -6.85
N VAL A 115 -9.76 -2.68 -5.52
CA VAL A 115 -9.44 -1.47 -4.76
C VAL A 115 -8.57 -1.83 -3.56
N LEU A 116 -7.45 -1.12 -3.41
CA LEU A 116 -6.61 -1.10 -2.23
C LEU A 116 -6.63 0.32 -1.66
N MET A 117 -7.02 0.47 -0.41
CA MET A 117 -7.04 1.73 0.31
C MET A 117 -6.11 1.65 1.51
N ILE A 118 -5.41 2.74 1.78
CA ILE A 118 -4.54 2.87 2.93
C ILE A 118 -5.01 4.07 3.77
N GLY A 119 -5.42 3.79 5.01
CA GLY A 119 -5.94 4.75 5.99
C GLY A 119 -5.92 4.22 7.41
#